data_AF-H9UIH0-F1
#
_entry.id   AF-H9UIH0-F1
#
_cell.length_a   1.000
_cell.length_b   1.000
_cell.length_c   1.000
_cell.angle_alpha   90.00
_cell.angle_beta   90.00
_cell.angle_gamma   90.00
#
_symmetry.space_group_name_H-M   'P 1'
#
loop_
_entity.id
_entity.type
_entity.pdbx_description
1 polymer ?
#
loop_
_entity_poly.entity_id
_entity_poly.type
_entity_poly.pdbx_seq_one_letter_code
_entity_poly.pdbx_strand_id
1 'polypeptide(L)'
;MRPLRLLIEIAPVTTVVLLIIFLVPVVVYGLFSRAALVQAPENASPARFLTGILVSKLAVALAFVTLFAVTQPVFAEKWLLYAAIWWGMLAADEVGQAVSGSSTWPEAAAGIISEAIYFPASAFVVQLLVAV
;
A
#
# COMPACT_ATOMS: atom_id res chain seq x y z
N MET A 1 13.93 20.21 -12.81
CA MET A 1 12.55 20.03 -13.35
C MET A 1 11.59 20.89 -12.54
N ARG A 2 10.56 21.51 -13.15
CA ARG A 2 9.52 22.24 -12.39
C ARG A 2 8.66 21.22 -11.62
N PRO A 3 8.39 21.40 -10.32
CA PRO A 3 7.67 20.43 -9.49
C PRO A 3 6.27 20.09 -10.01
N LEU A 4 5.60 21.04 -10.66
CA LEU A 4 4.28 20.82 -11.26
C LEU A 4 4.30 19.80 -12.41
N ARG A 5 5.39 19.74 -13.17
CA ARG A 5 5.54 18.82 -14.31
C ARG A 5 5.72 17.38 -13.83
N LEU A 6 6.49 17.20 -12.76
CA LEU A 6 6.68 15.90 -12.11
C LEU A 6 5.33 15.32 -11.66
N LEU A 7 4.49 16.15 -11.02
CA LEU A 7 3.17 15.70 -10.54
C LEU A 7 2.25 15.20 -11.66
N ILE A 8 2.27 15.87 -12.82
CA ILE A 8 1.47 15.46 -13.98
C ILE A 8 2.01 14.14 -14.56
N GLU A 9 3.33 13.99 -14.65
CA GLU A 9 3.97 12.80 -15.21
C GLU A 9 3.79 11.56 -14.31
N ILE A 10 3.75 11.72 -12.98
CA ILE A 10 3.57 10.60 -12.04
C ILE A 10 2.10 10.24 -11.76
N ALA A 11 1.13 11.08 -12.15
CA ALA A 11 -0.28 10.85 -11.84
C ALA A 11 -0.83 9.52 -12.40
N PRO A 12 -0.52 9.10 -13.64
CA PRO A 12 -0.95 7.80 -14.15
C PRO A 12 -0.36 6.64 -13.34
N VAL A 13 0.94 6.72 -13.01
CA VAL A 13 1.64 5.70 -12.22
C VAL A 13 1.04 5.60 -10.81
N THR A 14 0.77 6.75 -10.19
CA THR A 14 0.12 6.84 -8.88
C THR A 14 -1.26 6.20 -8.89
N THR A 15 -2.02 6.37 -9.97
CA THR A 15 -3.33 5.73 -10.13
C THR A 15 -3.21 4.21 -10.18
N VAL A 16 -2.24 3.68 -10.93
CA VAL A 16 -2.01 2.23 -11.00
C VAL A 16 -1.57 1.66 -9.64
N VAL A 17 -0.63 2.33 -8.97
CA VAL A 17 -0.21 1.95 -7.61
C VAL A 17 -1.39 1.99 -6.64
N LEU A 18 -2.21 3.04 -6.68
CA LEU A 18 -3.41 3.14 -5.85
C LEU A 18 -4.35 1.95 -6.06
N LEU A 19 -4.61 1.57 -7.32
CA LEU A 19 -5.45 0.41 -7.62
C LEU A 19 -4.87 -0.88 -7.02
N ILE A 20 -3.56 -1.09 -7.12
CA ILE A 20 -2.89 -2.27 -6.57
C ILE A 20 -3.03 -2.31 -5.04
N ILE A 21 -2.66 -1.23 -4.35
CA ILE A 21 -2.66 -1.18 -2.89
C ILE A 21 -4.07 -1.10 -2.28
N PHE A 22 -5.08 -0.77 -3.08
CA PHE A 22 -6.48 -0.77 -2.66
C PHE A 22 -7.14 -2.14 -2.90
N LEU A 23 -6.94 -2.75 -4.07
CA LEU A 23 -7.60 -4.00 -4.44
C LEU A 23 -6.98 -5.23 -3.78
N VAL A 24 -5.66 -5.28 -3.61
CA VAL A 24 -5.00 -6.45 -3.00
C VAL A 24 -5.50 -6.71 -1.57
N PRO A 25 -5.57 -5.71 -0.66
CA PRO A 25 -6.16 -5.92 0.66
C PRO A 25 -7.62 -6.40 0.60
N VAL A 26 -8.45 -5.87 -0.31
CA VAL A 26 -9.84 -6.34 -0.47
C VAL A 26 -9.89 -7.83 -0.76
N VAL A 27 -9.00 -8.34 -1.62
CA VAL A 27 -8.90 -9.77 -1.92
C VAL A 27 -8.40 -10.56 -0.71
N VAL A 28 -7.31 -10.12 -0.07
CA VAL A 28 -6.71 -10.83 1.07
C VAL A 28 -7.65 -10.88 2.27
N TYR A 29 -8.22 -9.75 2.70
CA TYR A 29 -9.21 -9.69 3.78
C TYR A 29 -10.49 -10.44 3.41
N GLY A 30 -10.90 -10.42 2.13
CA GLY A 30 -12.00 -11.23 1.62
C GLY A 30 -11.78 -12.74 1.79
N LEU A 31 -10.54 -13.21 1.65
CA LEU A 31 -10.18 -14.62 1.89
C LEU A 31 -10.14 -14.94 3.39
N PHE A 32 -9.59 -14.06 4.22
CA PHE A 32 -9.49 -14.25 5.67
C PHE A 32 -10.85 -14.20 6.39
N SER A 33 -11.74 -13.32 5.94
CA SER A 33 -13.12 -13.24 6.46
C SER A 33 -13.92 -14.52 6.21
N ARG A 34 -13.72 -15.19 5.06
CA ARG A 34 -14.33 -16.51 4.78
C ARG A 34 -13.86 -17.61 5.72
N ALA A 35 -12.64 -17.48 6.25
CA ALA A 35 -12.08 -18.40 7.24
C ALA A 35 -12.46 -18.05 8.68
N ALA A 36 -13.36 -17.08 8.90
CA ALA A 36 -13.75 -16.54 10.21
C ALA A 36 -12.57 -15.97 11.03
N LEU A 37 -11.47 -15.60 10.36
CA LEU A 37 -10.27 -15.05 11.01
C LEU A 37 -10.38 -13.53 11.23
N VAL A 38 -11.24 -12.84 10.48
CA VAL A 38 -11.41 -11.38 10.53
C VAL A 38 -12.90 -11.04 10.45
N GLN A 39 -13.34 -10.08 11.27
CA GLN A 39 -14.73 -9.60 11.30
C GLN A 39 -14.85 -8.25 10.60
N ALA A 40 -16.05 -7.95 10.08
CA ALA A 40 -16.33 -6.62 9.58
C ALA A 40 -16.42 -5.63 10.77
N PRO A 41 -16.04 -4.36 10.59
CA PRO A 41 -16.14 -3.37 11.66
C PRO A 41 -17.60 -3.25 12.13
N GLU A 42 -17.84 -3.44 13.42
CA GLU A 42 -19.16 -3.26 14.02
C GLU A 42 -19.56 -1.78 13.89
N ASN A 43 -20.71 -1.51 13.26
CA ASN A 43 -21.34 -0.18 13.17
C ASN A 43 -20.76 0.84 12.17
N ALA A 44 -19.84 0.46 11.27
CA ALA A 44 -19.41 1.34 10.17
C ALA A 44 -20.23 1.08 8.90
N SER A 45 -20.69 2.14 8.21
CA SER A 45 -21.24 1.95 6.87
C SER A 45 -20.11 1.50 5.93
N PRO A 46 -20.29 0.41 5.13
CA PRO A 46 -19.23 -0.11 4.27
C PRO A 46 -18.65 0.95 3.33
N ALA A 47 -19.50 1.83 2.80
CA ALA A 47 -19.07 2.91 1.93
C ALA A 47 -18.16 3.93 2.65
N ARG A 48 -18.47 4.30 3.91
CA ARG A 48 -17.65 5.22 4.69
C ARG A 48 -16.29 4.61 5.04
N PHE A 49 -16.27 3.33 5.40
CA PHE A 49 -15.05 2.58 5.67
C PHE A 49 -14.14 2.53 4.43
N LEU A 50 -14.68 2.10 3.28
CA LEU A 50 -13.93 2.01 2.02
C LEU A 50 -13.44 3.38 1.53
N THR A 51 -14.23 4.44 1.72
CA THR A 51 -13.80 5.81 1.37
C THR A 51 -12.64 6.27 2.25
N GLY A 52 -12.68 5.97 3.55
CA GLY A 52 -11.56 6.26 4.46
C GLY A 52 -10.28 5.55 4.05
N ILE A 53 -10.38 4.25 3.71
CA ILE A 53 -9.26 3.47 3.18
C ILE A 53 -8.74 4.08 1.87
N LEU A 54 -9.63 4.44 0.95
CA LEU A 54 -9.24 5.01 -0.34
C LEU A 54 -8.42 6.29 -0.17
N VAL A 55 -8.85 7.19 0.73
CA VAL A 55 -8.12 8.44 1.03
C VAL A 55 -6.76 8.15 1.64
N SER A 56 -6.68 7.23 2.60
CA SER A 56 -5.41 6.81 3.22
C SER A 56 -4.46 6.22 2.17
N LYS A 57 -4.95 5.29 1.34
CA LYS A 57 -4.17 4.66 0.28
C LYS A 57 -3.75 5.64 -0.81
N LEU A 58 -4.56 6.65 -1.14
CA LEU A 58 -4.17 7.70 -2.08
C LEU A 58 -2.92 8.46 -1.58
N ALA A 59 -2.87 8.79 -0.28
CA ALA A 59 -1.70 9.43 0.31
C ALA A 59 -0.46 8.54 0.25
N VAL A 60 -0.61 7.24 0.57
CA VAL A 60 0.49 6.26 0.48
C VAL A 60 0.97 6.09 -0.96
N ALA A 61 0.07 5.93 -1.94
CA ALA A 61 0.44 5.81 -3.35
C ALA A 61 1.21 7.04 -3.84
N LEU A 62 0.73 8.24 -3.50
CA LEU A 62 1.39 9.48 -3.89
C LEU A 62 2.80 9.58 -3.27
N ALA A 63 2.93 9.28 -1.98
CA ALA A 63 4.22 9.28 -1.30
C ALA A 63 5.17 8.23 -1.91
N PHE A 64 4.68 7.01 -2.11
CA PHE A 64 5.44 5.89 -2.67
C PHE A 64 5.99 6.20 -4.06
N VAL A 65 5.16 6.72 -4.97
CA VAL A 65 5.59 7.04 -6.34
C VAL A 65 6.49 8.26 -6.35
N THR A 66 6.17 9.30 -5.59
CA THR A 66 6.97 10.53 -5.56
C THR A 66 8.37 10.26 -4.99
N LEU A 67 8.46 9.53 -3.88
CA LEU A 67 9.73 9.17 -3.27
C LEU A 67 10.59 8.32 -4.21
N PHE A 68 9.98 7.36 -4.91
CA PHE A 68 10.70 6.60 -5.92
C PHE A 68 11.21 7.50 -7.05
N ALA A 69 10.37 8.40 -7.59
CA ALA A 69 10.75 9.28 -8.69
C ALA A 69 11.93 10.19 -8.34
N VAL A 70 11.99 10.72 -7.11
CA VAL A 70 13.12 11.57 -6.67
C VAL A 70 14.37 10.77 -6.31
N THR A 71 14.23 9.49 -5.95
CA THR A 71 15.34 8.61 -5.55
C THR A 71 15.68 7.55 -6.61
N GLN A 72 15.12 7.67 -7.82
CA GLN A 72 15.26 6.73 -8.91
C GLN A 72 16.73 6.37 -9.22
N PRO A 73 17.69 7.32 -9.22
CA PRO A 73 19.10 6.98 -9.48
C PRO A 73 19.70 5.97 -8.48
N VAL A 74 19.12 5.88 -7.27
CA VAL A 74 19.55 4.96 -6.22
C VAL A 74 18.79 3.64 -6.28
N PHE A 75 17.49 3.69 -6.58
CA PHE A 75 16.58 2.56 -6.45
C PHE A 75 16.17 1.88 -7.75
N ALA A 76 16.52 2.40 -8.93
CA ALA A 76 16.07 1.82 -10.19
C ALA A 76 16.42 0.31 -10.31
N GLU A 77 17.66 -0.04 -10.03
CA GLU A 77 18.11 -1.44 -10.04
C GLU A 77 17.80 -2.18 -8.72
N LYS A 78 17.28 -1.46 -7.72
CA LYS A 78 17.03 -1.94 -6.35
C LYS A 78 15.58 -1.74 -5.93
N TRP A 79 14.65 -1.79 -6.88
CA TRP A 79 13.22 -1.55 -6.63
C TRP A 79 12.65 -2.52 -5.59
N LEU A 80 13.18 -3.75 -5.51
CA LEU A 80 12.77 -4.72 -4.49
C LEU A 80 13.23 -4.31 -3.08
N LEU A 81 14.40 -3.69 -2.96
CA LEU A 81 14.84 -3.10 -1.69
C LEU A 81 13.94 -1.92 -1.30
N TYR A 82 13.54 -1.09 -2.26
CA TYR A 82 12.57 -0.03 -2.04
C TYR A 82 11.23 -0.57 -1.51
N ALA A 83 10.71 -1.64 -2.13
CA ALA A 83 9.53 -2.34 -1.67
C ALA A 83 9.70 -2.91 -0.25
N ALA A 84 10.85 -3.51 0.04
CA ALA A 84 11.15 -4.12 1.33
C ALA A 84 11.20 -3.09 2.47
N ILE A 85 11.70 -1.87 2.21
CA ILE A 85 11.71 -0.77 3.19
C ILE A 85 10.27 -0.38 3.53
N TRP A 86 9.44 -0.15 2.51
CA TRP A 86 8.03 0.20 2.70
C TRP A 86 7.25 -0.89 3.42
N TRP A 87 7.44 -2.14 3.01
CA TRP A 87 6.86 -3.30 3.67
C TRP A 87 7.28 -3.39 5.14
N GLY A 88 8.57 -3.25 5.44
CA GLY A 88 9.06 -3.31 6.82
C GLY A 88 8.46 -2.22 7.72
N MET A 89 8.28 -1.01 7.19
CA MET A 89 7.64 0.08 7.93
C MET A 89 6.18 -0.20 8.26
N LEU A 90 5.39 -0.65 7.28
CA LEU A 90 3.96 -0.89 7.52
C LEU A 90 3.69 -2.20 8.26
N ALA A 91 4.51 -3.23 8.06
CA ALA A 91 4.45 -4.44 8.86
C ALA A 91 4.70 -4.15 10.35
N ALA A 92 5.61 -3.21 10.66
CA ALA A 92 5.82 -2.76 12.03
C ALA A 92 4.61 -2.02 12.60
N ASP A 93 3.90 -1.24 11.77
CA ASP A 93 2.64 -0.57 12.16
C ASP A 93 1.54 -1.60 12.47
N GLU A 94 1.36 -2.61 11.63
CA GLU A 94 0.41 -3.72 11.86
C GLU A 94 0.70 -4.47 13.17
N VAL A 95 1.98 -4.76 13.43
CA VAL A 95 2.41 -5.37 14.71
C VAL A 95 2.12 -4.42 15.89
N GLY A 96 2.38 -3.12 15.73
CA GLY A 96 2.10 -2.11 16.75
C GLY A 96 0.60 -2.02 17.09
N GLN A 97 -0.26 -2.09 16.07
CA GLN A 97 -1.71 -2.11 16.23
C GLN A 97 -2.17 -3.38 16.97
N ALA A 98 -1.60 -4.54 16.66
CA ALA A 98 -1.91 -5.79 17.36
C ALA A 98 -1.46 -5.75 18.83
N VAL A 99 -0.26 -5.22 19.10
CA VAL A 99 0.29 -5.11 20.46
C VAL A 99 -0.48 -4.11 21.31
N SER A 100 -0.93 -3.00 20.72
CA SER A 100 -1.73 -1.98 21.43
C SER A 100 -3.20 -2.37 21.62
N GLY A 101 -3.66 -3.43 20.95
CA GLY A 101 -5.03 -3.93 21.03
C GLY A 101 -6.02 -3.18 20.12
N SER A 102 -5.54 -2.36 19.18
CA SER A 102 -6.40 -1.70 18.18
C SER A 102 -6.75 -2.61 17.00
N SER A 103 -5.99 -3.69 16.79
CA SER A 103 -6.31 -4.77 15.86
C SER A 103 -6.04 -6.13 16.50
N THR A 104 -6.61 -7.18 15.93
CA THR A 104 -6.33 -8.56 16.33
C THR A 104 -5.11 -9.10 15.58
N TRP A 105 -4.43 -10.11 16.15
CA TRP A 105 -3.30 -10.76 15.48
C TRP A 105 -3.63 -11.32 14.08
N PRO A 106 -4.80 -11.95 13.84
CA PRO A 106 -5.18 -12.36 12.48
C PRO A 106 -5.36 -11.20 11.51
N GLU A 107 -5.90 -10.05 11.97
CA GLU A 107 -6.02 -8.85 11.15
C GLU A 107 -4.66 -8.28 10.77
N ALA A 108 -3.75 -8.18 11.74
CA ALA A 108 -2.38 -7.74 11.49
C ALA A 108 -1.65 -8.69 10.53
N ALA A 109 -1.84 -10.01 10.67
CA ALA A 109 -1.28 -10.99 9.73
C ALA A 109 -1.83 -10.82 8.32
N ALA A 110 -3.15 -10.61 8.17
CA ALA A 110 -3.78 -10.32 6.87
C ALA A 110 -3.22 -9.03 6.26
N GLY A 111 -3.02 -7.98 7.08
CA GLY A 111 -2.35 -6.74 6.72
C GLY A 111 -0.96 -6.99 6.16
N ILE A 112 -0.07 -7.58 6.96
CA ILE A 112 1.34 -7.89 6.59
C ILE A 112 1.42 -8.72 5.30
N ILE A 113 0.54 -9.73 5.14
CA ILE A 113 0.51 -10.57 3.93
C ILE A 113 0.07 -9.74 2.72
N SER A 114 -0.97 -8.91 2.86
CA SER A 114 -1.41 -8.05 1.77
C SER A 114 -0.29 -7.10 1.32
N GLU A 115 0.47 -6.55 2.28
CA GLU A 115 1.59 -5.64 2.07
C GLU A 115 2.76 -6.31 1.37
N ALA A 116 3.07 -7.54 1.76
CA ALA A 116 4.09 -8.37 1.12
C ALA A 116 3.79 -8.65 -0.36
N ILE A 117 2.51 -8.55 -0.77
CA ILE A 117 2.08 -8.71 -2.16
C ILE A 117 2.09 -7.36 -2.88
N TYR A 118 1.41 -6.35 -2.31
CA TYR A 118 1.14 -5.12 -3.06
C TYR A 118 2.36 -4.20 -3.16
N PHE A 119 3.30 -4.20 -2.21
CA PHE A 119 4.47 -3.33 -2.27
C PHE A 119 5.48 -3.78 -3.34
N PRO A 120 5.86 -5.06 -3.43
CA PRO A 120 6.70 -5.53 -4.54
C PRO A 120 6.04 -5.30 -5.90
N ALA A 121 4.74 -5.61 -6.03
CA ALA A 121 4.01 -5.39 -7.28
C ALA A 121 4.00 -3.89 -7.66
N SER A 122 3.77 -3.01 -6.68
CA SER A 122 3.77 -1.56 -6.89
C SER A 122 5.16 -1.03 -7.24
N ALA A 123 6.21 -1.47 -6.53
CA ALA A 123 7.59 -1.08 -6.83
C ALA A 123 8.03 -1.53 -8.23
N PHE A 124 7.63 -2.72 -8.66
CA PHE A 124 7.87 -3.21 -10.01
C PHE A 124 7.19 -2.32 -11.05
N VAL A 125 5.93 -1.95 -10.85
CA VAL A 125 5.21 -1.04 -11.74
C VAL A 125 5.87 0.33 -11.80
N VAL A 126 6.26 0.89 -10.65
CA VAL A 126 6.93 2.19 -10.62
C VAL A 126 8.28 2.12 -11.31
N GLN A 127 9.06 1.05 -11.10
CA GLN A 127 10.30 0.81 -11.84
C GLN A 127 10.06 0.81 -13.35
N LEU A 128 9.05 0.08 -13.83
CA LEU A 128 8.74 0.00 -15.26
C LEU A 128 8.29 1.32 -15.88
N LEU A 129 7.62 2.19 -15.11
CA LEU A 129 6.95 3.38 -15.66
C LEU A 129 7.68 4.70 -15.35
N VAL A 130 8.58 4.71 -14.37
CA VAL A 130 9.29 5.93 -13.92
C VAL A 130 10.79 5.85 -14.18
N ALA A 131 11.38 4.65 -14.21
CA ALA A 131 12.82 4.48 -14.39
C ALA A 131 13.27 4.35 -15.86
N VAL A 132 12.36 4.57 -16.82
CA VAL A 132 12.62 4.53 -18.28
C VAL A 132 13.13 5.88 -18.77
#